data_AF-A0AB36RLJ4-F1
#
_entry.id   AF-A0AB36RLJ4-F1
#
_cell.length_a   1.000
_cell.length_b   1.000
_cell.length_c   1.000
_cell.angle_alpha   90.00
_cell.angle_beta   90.00
_cell.angle_gamma   90.00
#
_symmetry.space_group_name_H-M   'P 1'
#
loop_
_entity.id
_entity.type
_entity.pdbx_description
1 polymer ?
#
loop_
_entity_poly.entity_id
_entity_poly.type
_entity_poly.pdbx_seq_one_letter_code
_entity_poly.pdbx_strand_id
1 'polypeptide(L)'
;MLTAYDYSTARAVVDAGADLVVFEMVPAALAANITRECPIPTVGIGAGPDTDAQVLVWHDMADLPAGDHRARFVRRFGTIGADLTAAAANYKRAVHTGEFPAEEHSFE
;
A
#
# COMPACT_ATOMS: atom_id res chain seq x y z
N MET A 1 16.51 4.86 -5.11
CA MET A 1 15.40 5.70 -5.60
C MET A 1 15.92 6.53 -6.76
N LEU A 2 15.89 5.99 -7.98
CA LEU A 2 16.26 6.73 -9.19
C LEU A 2 15.05 7.59 -9.58
N THR A 3 15.13 8.90 -9.38
CA THR A 3 14.18 9.84 -9.97
C THR A 3 14.46 9.95 -11.46
N ALA A 4 13.86 9.05 -12.23
CA ALA A 4 13.93 9.07 -13.68
C ALA A 4 12.72 9.80 -14.24
N TYR A 5 12.97 10.99 -14.79
CA TYR A 5 11.95 11.83 -15.42
C TYR A 5 11.77 11.52 -16.92
N ASP A 6 12.34 10.42 -17.42
CA ASP A 6 12.30 10.08 -18.86
C ASP A 6 12.18 8.57 -19.14
N TYR A 7 11.86 8.27 -20.40
CA TYR A 7 11.73 6.92 -20.94
C TYR A 7 13.05 6.13 -20.95
N SER A 8 14.21 6.79 -20.90
CA SER A 8 15.51 6.12 -21.01
C SER A 8 15.78 5.18 -19.83
N THR A 9 15.27 5.51 -18.64
CA THR A 9 15.39 4.63 -17.47
C THR A 9 14.47 3.42 -17.56
N ALA A 10 13.24 3.60 -18.04
CA ALA A 10 12.33 2.49 -18.30
C ALA A 10 12.93 1.54 -19.35
N ARG A 11 13.54 2.08 -20.41
CA ARG A 11 14.26 1.29 -21.41
C ARG A 11 15.47 0.55 -20.83
N ALA A 12 16.26 1.19 -19.97
CA ALA A 12 17.44 0.56 -19.39
C ALA A 12 17.10 -0.69 -18.56
N VAL A 13 16.00 -0.66 -17.79
CA VAL A 13 15.57 -1.84 -17.01
C VAL A 13 14.97 -2.93 -17.90
N VAL A 14 14.26 -2.55 -18.97
CA VAL A 14 13.78 -3.48 -20.00
C VAL A 14 14.96 -4.20 -20.67
N ASP A 15 15.97 -3.45 -21.13
CA ASP A 15 17.15 -3.98 -21.81
C ASP A 15 17.99 -4.88 -20.87
N ALA A 16 17.93 -4.62 -19.57
CA ALA A 16 18.51 -5.48 -18.53
C ALA A 16 17.72 -6.78 -18.28
N GLY A 17 16.56 -6.96 -18.92
CA GLY A 17 15.75 -8.17 -18.84
C GLY A 17 14.63 -8.14 -17.79
N ALA A 18 14.16 -6.95 -17.39
CA ALA A 18 12.99 -6.86 -16.51
C ALA A 18 11.72 -7.32 -17.22
N ASP A 19 10.89 -8.12 -16.54
CA ASP A 19 9.59 -8.57 -17.06
C ASP A 19 8.43 -7.62 -16.69
N LEU A 20 8.65 -6.70 -15.75
CA LEU A 20 7.69 -5.68 -15.30
C LEU A 20 8.44 -4.51 -14.63
N VAL A 21 7.85 -3.31 -14.65
CA VAL A 21 8.40 -2.11 -13.99
C VAL A 21 7.36 -1.40 -13.13
N VAL A 22 7.76 -0.93 -11.95
CA VAL A 22 6.91 -0.13 -11.04
C VAL A 22 7.27 1.36 -11.19
N PHE A 23 6.25 2.20 -11.37
CA PHE A 23 6.35 3.66 -11.34
C PHE A 23 5.83 4.19 -10.00
N GLU A 24 6.74 4.74 -9.20
CA GLU A 24 6.43 5.33 -7.90
C GLU A 24 6.58 6.85 -7.96
N MET A 25 5.50 7.57 -7.62
CA MET A 25 5.47 9.04 -7.57
C MET A 25 5.88 9.71 -8.90
N VAL A 26 5.49 9.12 -10.03
CA VAL A 26 5.75 9.65 -11.38
C VAL A 26 4.57 10.53 -11.83
N PRO A 27 4.78 11.70 -12.48
CA PRO A 27 3.67 12.48 -13.03
C PRO A 27 2.78 11.66 -13.98
N ALA A 28 1.46 11.71 -13.81
CA ALA A 28 0.51 10.85 -14.52
C ALA A 28 0.67 10.89 -16.06
N ALA A 29 0.86 12.09 -16.64
CA ALA A 29 1.08 12.22 -18.08
C ALA A 29 2.37 11.56 -18.57
N LEU A 30 3.43 11.58 -17.74
CA LEU A 30 4.69 10.92 -18.06
C LEU A 30 4.55 9.39 -17.97
N ALA A 31 3.91 8.90 -16.89
CA ALA A 31 3.63 7.48 -16.74
C ALA A 31 2.79 6.94 -17.91
N ALA A 32 1.74 7.65 -18.31
CA ALA A 32 0.91 7.30 -19.47
C ALA A 32 1.72 7.24 -20.78
N ASN A 33 2.63 8.20 -20.99
CA ASN A 33 3.50 8.21 -22.17
C ASN A 33 4.44 7.00 -22.18
N ILE A 34 5.09 6.70 -21.05
CA ILE A 34 6.01 5.56 -20.95
C ILE A 34 5.24 4.25 -21.10
N THR A 35 4.08 4.07 -20.46
CA THR A 35 3.25 2.86 -20.58
C THR A 35 2.92 2.55 -22.04
N ARG A 36 2.53 3.55 -22.85
CA ARG A 36 2.20 3.34 -24.26
C ARG A 36 3.35 2.79 -25.10
N GLU A 37 4.59 3.04 -24.71
CA GLU A 37 5.80 2.66 -25.44
C GLU A 37 6.59 1.53 -24.76
N CYS A 38 6.21 1.13 -23.55
CA CYS A 38 6.91 0.13 -22.76
C CYS A 38 6.54 -1.27 -23.26
N PRO A 39 7.51 -2.13 -23.64
CA PRO A 39 7.21 -3.47 -24.14
C PRO A 39 6.83 -4.46 -23.01
N ILE A 40 6.98 -4.05 -21.75
CA ILE A 40 6.66 -4.85 -20.56
C ILE A 40 5.60 -4.13 -19.71
N PRO A 41 4.79 -4.86 -18.92
CA PRO A 41 3.78 -4.25 -18.06
C PRO A 41 4.33 -3.20 -17.09
N THR A 42 3.58 -2.11 -16.92
CA THR A 42 3.86 -1.05 -15.96
C THR A 42 2.88 -1.10 -14.78
N VAL A 43 3.38 -0.85 -13.57
CA VAL A 43 2.57 -0.85 -12.33
C VAL A 43 2.71 0.50 -11.63
N GLY A 44 1.60 1.19 -11.39
CA GLY A 44 1.59 2.51 -10.79
C GLY A 44 1.38 2.49 -9.28
N ILE A 45 2.11 3.34 -8.56
CA ILE A 45 1.78 3.80 -7.20
C ILE A 45 2.00 5.31 -7.13
N GLY A 46 0.91 6.07 -7.10
CA GLY A 46 0.97 7.52 -7.28
C GLY A 46 1.47 7.94 -8.66
N ALA A 47 1.22 7.12 -9.69
CA ALA A 47 1.62 7.35 -11.08
C ALA A 47 0.44 7.63 -12.03
N GLY A 48 -0.75 7.91 -11.49
CA GLY A 48 -1.97 8.07 -12.27
C GLY A 48 -2.61 6.72 -12.68
N PRO A 49 -3.75 6.76 -13.37
CA PRO A 49 -4.53 5.57 -13.71
C PRO A 49 -4.03 4.84 -14.97
N ASP A 50 -3.19 5.47 -15.79
CA ASP A 50 -2.82 5.01 -17.14
C ASP A 50 -1.55 4.13 -17.16
N THR A 51 -1.28 3.41 -16.07
CA THR A 51 -0.35 2.26 -16.05
C THR A 51 -1.16 0.96 -16.22
N ASP A 52 -0.51 -0.13 -16.64
CA ASP A 52 -1.22 -1.39 -16.92
C ASP A 52 -1.85 -2.02 -15.67
N ALA A 53 -1.25 -1.78 -14.50
CA ALA A 53 -1.77 -2.19 -13.21
C ALA A 53 -1.44 -1.15 -12.12
N GLN A 54 -1.92 -1.42 -10.91
CA GLN A 54 -1.75 -0.55 -9.74
C GLN A 54 -1.24 -1.37 -8.54
N VAL A 55 -0.45 -0.73 -7.68
CA VAL A 55 0.00 -1.29 -6.41
C VAL A 55 -0.21 -0.27 -5.29
N LEU A 56 -0.59 -0.77 -4.11
CA LEU A 56 -0.67 0.00 -2.87
C LEU A 56 -0.12 -0.86 -1.72
N VAL A 57 0.49 -0.22 -0.73
CA VAL A 57 0.82 -0.89 0.53
C VAL A 57 -0.48 -1.20 1.26
N TRP A 58 -0.70 -2.46 1.61
CA TRP A 58 -1.98 -2.89 2.19
C TRP A 58 -2.33 -2.17 3.51
N HIS A 59 -1.32 -1.81 4.32
CA HIS A 59 -1.48 -1.02 5.53
C HIS A 59 -2.07 0.37 5.27
N ASP A 60 -1.63 1.03 4.19
CA ASP A 60 -2.15 2.34 3.78
C ASP A 60 -3.60 2.21 3.28
N MET A 61 -3.87 1.15 2.49
CA MET A 61 -5.22 0.80 2.02
C MET A 61 -6.19 0.50 3.18
N ALA A 62 -5.72 -0.19 4.22
CA ALA A 62 -6.50 -0.63 5.37
C ALA A 62 -6.54 0.39 6.53
N ASP A 63 -5.88 1.55 6.39
CA ASP A 63 -5.71 2.56 7.44
C ASP A 63 -5.13 1.98 8.74
N LEU A 64 -3.97 1.32 8.65
CA LEU A 64 -3.28 0.65 9.75
C LEU A 64 -1.82 1.14 9.88
N PRO A 65 -1.40 1.73 11.01
CA PRO A 65 -2.23 2.20 12.12
C PRO A 65 -3.22 3.29 11.67
N ALA A 66 -4.32 3.45 12.40
CA ALA A 66 -5.26 4.53 12.10
C ALA A 66 -4.58 5.89 12.28
N GLY A 67 -4.83 6.83 11.36
CA GLY A 67 -4.35 8.20 11.50
C GLY A 67 -4.18 8.96 10.18
N ASP A 68 -3.92 10.25 10.30
CA ASP A 68 -3.97 11.20 9.18
C ASP A 68 -2.63 11.42 8.45
N HIS A 69 -1.58 10.69 8.82
CA HIS A 69 -0.29 10.78 8.14
C HIS A 69 -0.18 9.74 7.02
N ARG A 70 -0.75 10.06 5.84
CA ARG A 70 -0.65 9.23 4.63
C ARG A 70 -0.24 10.08 3.43
N ALA A 71 0.45 9.45 2.47
CA ALA A 71 0.79 10.09 1.20
C ALA A 71 -0.49 10.43 0.41
N ARG A 72 -0.47 11.55 -0.34
CA ARG A 72 -1.66 12.09 -1.04
C ARG A 72 -2.29 11.15 -2.06
N PHE A 73 -1.55 10.18 -2.58
CA PHE A 73 -2.04 9.21 -3.57
C PHE A 73 -2.74 7.99 -2.95
N VAL A 74 -2.74 7.87 -1.62
CA VAL A 74 -3.41 6.77 -0.92
C VAL A 74 -4.90 7.03 -0.85
N ARG A 75 -5.70 6.07 -1.33
CA ARG A 75 -7.11 5.95 -0.98
C ARG A 75 -7.27 4.96 0.16
N ARG A 76 -8.01 5.32 1.21
CA ARG A 76 -8.46 4.38 2.26
C ARG A 76 -9.60 3.53 1.71
N PHE A 77 -9.49 2.21 1.85
CA PHE A 77 -10.53 1.24 1.51
C PHE A 77 -11.12 0.56 2.76
N GLY A 78 -10.48 0.72 3.93
CA GLY A 78 -10.99 0.27 5.22
C GLY A 78 -10.39 1.06 6.39
N THR A 79 -10.92 0.82 7.59
CA THR A 79 -10.50 1.48 8.86
C THR A 79 -10.01 0.46 9.89
N ILE A 80 -9.24 -0.52 9.44
CA ILE A 80 -8.83 -1.69 10.25
C ILE A 80 -7.96 -1.26 11.44
N GLY A 81 -7.17 -0.19 11.31
CA GLY A 81 -6.39 0.33 12.43
C GLY A 81 -7.24 0.81 13.61
N ALA A 82 -8.44 1.35 13.35
CA ALA A 82 -9.35 1.79 14.40
C ALA A 82 -9.94 0.57 15.13
N ASP A 83 -10.36 -0.45 14.38
CA ASP A 83 -10.89 -1.70 14.92
C ASP A 83 -9.84 -2.44 15.76
N LEU A 84 -8.60 -2.52 15.27
CA LEU A 84 -7.51 -3.15 16.01
C LEU A 84 -7.17 -2.37 17.28
N THR A 85 -7.19 -1.03 17.22
CA THR A 85 -6.97 -0.18 18.40
C THR A 85 -8.06 -0.41 19.46
N ALA A 86 -9.33 -0.48 19.04
CA ALA A 86 -10.44 -0.77 19.94
C ALA A 86 -10.35 -2.18 20.55
N ALA A 87 -10.01 -3.19 19.74
CA ALA A 87 -9.83 -4.56 20.21
C ALA A 87 -8.72 -4.66 21.26
N ALA A 88 -7.57 -4.02 21.02
CA ALA A 88 -6.47 -3.98 21.98
C ALA A 88 -6.85 -3.27 23.29
N ALA A 89 -7.60 -2.16 23.22
CA ALA A 89 -8.11 -1.46 24.39
C ALA A 89 -9.10 -2.31 25.20
N ASN A 90 -10.01 -3.01 24.51
CA ASN A 90 -10.99 -3.90 25.13
C ASN A 90 -10.32 -5.09 25.82
N TYR A 91 -9.33 -5.72 25.17
CA TYR A 91 -8.53 -6.78 25.76
C TYR A 91 -7.80 -6.28 27.02
N LYS A 92 -7.10 -5.14 26.92
CA LYS A 92 -6.41 -4.52 28.07
C LYS A 92 -7.36 -4.28 29.23
N ARG A 93 -8.55 -3.72 28.96
CA ARG A 93 -9.58 -3.49 29.96
C ARG A 93 -10.01 -4.79 30.62
N ALA A 94 -10.37 -5.80 29.83
CA ALA A 94 -10.86 -7.08 30.35
C ALA A 94 -9.82 -7.80 31.23
N VAL A 95 -8.54 -7.76 30.86
CA VAL A 95 -7.44 -8.28 31.69
C VAL A 95 -7.31 -7.47 32.98
N HIS A 96 -7.37 -6.14 32.91
CA HIS A 96 -7.22 -5.28 34.09
C HIS A 96 -8.42 -5.37 35.04
N THR A 97 -9.63 -5.61 34.55
CA THR A 97 -10.84 -5.77 35.38
C THR A 97 -11.05 -7.20 35.86
N GLY A 98 -10.26 -8.17 35.36
CA GLY A 98 -10.45 -9.58 35.67
C GLY A 98 -11.64 -10.23 34.95
N GLU A 99 -12.23 -9.56 33.96
CA GLU A 99 -13.25 -10.17 33.08
C GLU A 99 -12.65 -11.25 32.16
N PHE A 100 -11.35 -11.14 31.85
CA PHE A 100 -10.63 -12.11 31.03
C PHE A 100 -9.27 -12.50 31.66
N PRO A 101 -8.90 -13.80 31.63
CA PRO A 101 -9.74 -14.94 31.22
C PRO A 101 -10.85 -15.22 32.23
N ALA A 102 -11.97 -15.76 31.74
CA ALA A 102 -13.05 -16.33 32.57
C ALA A 102 -12.96 -17.86 32.61
N GLU A 103 -13.82 -18.51 33.39
CA GLU A 103 -13.87 -19.98 33.53
C GLU A 103 -14.01 -20.69 32.18
N GLU A 104 -14.85 -20.17 31.27
CA GLU A 104 -15.04 -20.69 29.90
C GLU A 104 -13.77 -20.67 29.03
N HIS A 105 -12.74 -19.92 29.44
CA HIS A 105 -11.45 -19.83 28.75
C HIS A 105 -10.38 -20.72 29.38
N SER A 106 -10.71 -21.49 30.42
CA SER A 106 -9.79 -22.34 31.16
C SER A 106 -10.00 -23.82 30.83
N PHE A 107 -8.93 -24.63 30.92
CA PHE A 107 -8.97 -26.08 30.76
C PHE A 107 -8.74 -26.77 32.11
N GLU A 108 -9.33 -27.96 32.29
CA GLU A 108 -9.14 -28.83 33.47
C GLU A 108 -7.99 -29.84 33.29
#